data_AF-A0A956TF31-F1
#
_entry.id   AF-A0A956TF31-F1
#
_cell.length_a   1.000
_cell.length_b   1.000
_cell.length_c   1.000
_cell.angle_alpha   90.00
_cell.angle_beta   90.00
_cell.angle_gamma   90.00
#
_symmetry.space_group_name_H-M   'P 1'
#
loop_
_entity.id
_entity.type
_entity.pdbx_description
1 polymer ?
#
loop_
_entity_poly.entity_id
_entity_poly.type
_entity_poly.pdbx_seq_one_letter_code
_entity_poly.pdbx_strand_id
1 'polypeptide(L)'
;MKIGSFQPSAPPVRTAAASPELVDAYRPWRPEGDWQAGTNWRGQAIWKSNSGRYDHNQNASLTSQPLSLRGLSQPRLKFSSSYGLEDGYDHVYLELKTEGGSWRELKDFTGKSWLGKEVDLDLKSYQGEVVQLRFRLHSDSSNSGSGFKFSKLRLEGVDFEGKPVSRW
;
A
#
# COMPACT_ATOMS: atom_id res chain seq x y z
N MET A 1 9.40 -62.02 -8.99
CA MET A 1 8.53 -61.07 -9.73
C MET A 1 8.25 -59.89 -8.80
N LYS A 2 8.90 -58.73 -8.99
CA LYS A 2 8.82 -57.59 -8.07
C LYS A 2 7.79 -56.61 -8.62
N ILE A 3 6.70 -56.42 -7.88
CA ILE A 3 5.56 -55.56 -8.24
C ILE A 3 5.99 -54.11 -8.00
N GLY A 4 6.06 -53.30 -9.06
CA GLY A 4 6.38 -51.88 -8.98
C GLY A 4 5.18 -51.08 -8.48
N SER A 5 5.37 -50.32 -7.41
CA SER A 5 4.41 -49.35 -6.91
C SER A 5 4.38 -48.11 -7.82
N PHE A 6 3.24 -47.82 -8.43
CA PHE A 6 2.98 -46.52 -9.05
C PHE A 6 2.73 -45.48 -7.96
N GLN A 7 3.58 -44.45 -7.87
CA GLN A 7 3.20 -43.20 -7.21
C GLN A 7 2.51 -42.31 -8.26
N PRO A 8 1.31 -41.77 -7.98
CA PRO A 8 0.76 -40.73 -8.85
C PRO A 8 1.64 -39.48 -8.74
N SER A 9 2.13 -38.99 -9.88
CA SER A 9 2.77 -37.68 -9.94
C SER A 9 1.74 -36.61 -9.61
N ALA A 10 2.06 -35.75 -8.65
CA ALA A 10 1.30 -34.52 -8.44
C ALA A 10 1.36 -33.68 -9.73
N PRO A 11 0.26 -33.06 -10.18
CA PRO A 11 0.31 -32.16 -11.32
C PRO A 11 1.27 -31.01 -11.01
N PRO A 12 1.99 -30.48 -12.02
CA PRO A 12 2.88 -29.35 -11.82
C PRO A 12 2.09 -28.17 -11.27
N VAL A 13 2.56 -27.61 -10.14
CA VAL A 13 2.06 -26.33 -9.63
C VAL A 13 2.39 -25.28 -10.67
N ARG A 14 1.42 -24.95 -11.53
CA ARG A 14 1.52 -23.78 -12.41
C ARG A 14 1.38 -22.57 -11.50
N THR A 15 2.49 -21.91 -11.20
CA THR A 15 2.47 -20.55 -10.66
C THR A 15 1.75 -19.69 -11.68
N ALA A 16 0.47 -19.39 -11.45
CA ALA A 16 -0.26 -18.45 -12.28
C ALA A 16 0.47 -17.10 -12.18
N ALA A 17 0.90 -16.56 -13.32
CA ALA A 17 1.39 -15.19 -13.35
C ALA A 17 0.28 -14.28 -12.81
N ALA A 18 0.63 -13.39 -11.88
CA ALA A 18 -0.32 -12.38 -11.39
C ALA A 18 -0.89 -11.60 -12.58
N SER A 19 -2.18 -11.27 -12.56
CA SER A 19 -2.81 -10.51 -13.65
C SER A 19 -2.10 -9.16 -13.83
N PRO A 20 -2.08 -8.59 -15.06
CA PRO A 20 -1.36 -7.34 -15.34
C PRO A 20 -1.72 -6.19 -14.40
N GLU A 21 -2.99 -6.09 -14.01
CA GLU A 21 -3.50 -5.11 -13.03
C GLU A 21 -2.87 -5.26 -11.62
N LEU A 22 -2.58 -6.49 -11.18
CA LEU A 22 -1.89 -6.73 -9.90
C LEU A 22 -0.41 -6.34 -10.02
N VAL A 23 0.20 -6.61 -11.17
CA VAL A 23 1.59 -6.24 -11.45
C VAL A 23 1.76 -4.71 -11.41
N ASP A 24 0.85 -3.96 -12.03
CA ASP A 24 0.89 -2.50 -12.06
C ASP A 24 0.62 -1.86 -10.69
N ALA A 25 -0.22 -2.47 -9.86
CA ALA A 25 -0.46 -2.02 -8.49
C ALA A 25 0.76 -2.16 -7.56
N TYR A 26 1.66 -3.12 -7.84
CA TYR A 26 2.79 -3.42 -6.95
C TYR A 26 4.14 -2.89 -7.42
N ARG A 27 4.39 -2.85 -8.74
CA ARG A 27 5.66 -2.37 -9.31
C ARG A 27 6.10 -0.98 -8.84
N PRO A 28 5.22 0.00 -8.59
CA PRO A 28 5.67 1.30 -8.15
C PRO A 28 6.06 1.32 -6.68
N TRP A 29 5.99 0.23 -5.90
CA TRP A 29 6.25 0.26 -4.46
C TRP A 29 7.43 -0.64 -4.05
N ARG A 30 8.26 -0.14 -3.14
CA ARG A 30 9.38 -0.85 -2.53
C ARG A 30 9.10 -1.06 -1.04
N PRO A 31 8.90 -2.30 -0.57
CA PRO A 31 8.72 -2.59 0.84
C PRO A 31 10.07 -2.66 1.59
N GLU A 32 10.03 -2.25 2.85
CA GLU A 32 11.02 -2.51 3.89
C GLU A 32 10.32 -3.27 5.03
N GLY A 33 11.04 -4.13 5.75
CA GLY A 33 10.43 -4.99 6.78
C GLY A 33 9.34 -5.91 6.20
N ASP A 34 8.24 -6.05 6.92
CA ASP A 34 7.17 -7.03 6.62
C ASP A 34 6.06 -6.51 5.69
N TRP A 35 6.26 -5.36 5.06
CA TRP A 35 5.32 -4.85 4.07
C TRP A 35 5.21 -5.80 2.87
N GLN A 36 3.99 -6.21 2.57
CA GLN A 36 3.74 -7.23 1.55
C GLN A 36 2.51 -6.91 0.70
N ALA A 37 2.67 -7.17 -0.59
CA ALA A 37 1.58 -7.19 -1.56
C ALA A 37 0.77 -8.48 -1.42
N GLY A 38 -0.51 -8.43 -1.76
CA GLY A 38 -1.35 -9.62 -1.84
C GLY A 38 -2.75 -9.29 -2.34
N THR A 39 -3.65 -10.26 -2.32
CA THR A 39 -5.05 -10.04 -2.71
C THR A 39 -5.99 -10.22 -1.52
N ASN A 40 -7.12 -9.51 -1.56
CA ASN A 40 -8.24 -9.82 -0.67
C ASN A 40 -9.11 -10.94 -1.26
N TRP A 41 -10.13 -11.36 -0.51
CA TRP A 41 -11.05 -12.43 -0.91
C TRP A 41 -11.88 -12.13 -2.18
N ARG A 42 -11.88 -10.87 -2.64
CA ARG A 42 -12.51 -10.44 -3.91
C ARG A 42 -11.50 -10.38 -5.07
N GLY A 43 -10.27 -10.85 -4.87
CA GLY A 43 -9.20 -10.78 -5.87
C GLY A 43 -8.57 -9.40 -6.04
N GLN A 44 -8.97 -8.40 -5.24
CA GLN A 44 -8.42 -7.05 -5.35
C GLN A 44 -7.03 -6.95 -4.73
N ALA A 45 -6.13 -6.23 -5.41
CA ALA A 45 -4.82 -5.86 -4.92
C ALA A 45 -4.89 -5.12 -3.57
N ILE A 46 -4.07 -5.57 -2.63
CA ILE A 46 -3.92 -4.97 -1.31
C ILE A 46 -2.44 -4.94 -0.92
N TRP A 47 -2.11 -3.99 -0.06
CA TRP A 47 -0.89 -3.98 0.72
C TRP A 47 -1.21 -4.22 2.20
N LYS A 48 -0.30 -4.89 2.90
CA LYS A 48 -0.37 -5.12 4.35
C LYS A 48 0.98 -4.80 4.97
N SER A 49 0.98 -4.19 6.15
CA SER A 49 2.23 -3.93 6.90
C SER A 49 2.90 -5.18 7.45
N ASN A 50 2.15 -6.30 7.56
CA ASN A 50 2.63 -7.54 8.16
C ASN A 50 1.68 -8.73 7.82
N SER A 51 2.10 -9.95 8.17
CA SER A 51 1.30 -11.19 8.12
C SER A 51 0.81 -11.55 9.52
N GLY A 52 -0.35 -11.00 9.94
CA GLY A 52 -0.94 -11.31 11.24
C GLY A 52 -0.87 -10.13 12.19
N ARG A 53 -0.13 -10.25 13.29
CA ARG A 53 0.19 -9.11 14.16
C ARG A 53 1.54 -8.51 13.78
N TYR A 54 1.73 -7.20 13.97
CA TYR A 54 3.05 -6.59 13.76
C TYR A 54 3.92 -6.75 15.00
N ASP A 55 5.24 -6.71 14.78
CA ASP A 55 6.25 -6.77 15.83
C ASP A 55 6.38 -5.45 16.60
N HIS A 56 7.00 -5.50 17.77
CA HIS A 56 7.34 -4.32 18.56
C HIS A 56 8.55 -3.57 17.94
N ASN A 57 8.73 -2.31 18.31
CA ASN A 57 9.86 -1.46 17.95
C ASN A 57 10.07 -1.34 16.43
N GLN A 58 9.00 -1.34 15.64
CA GLN A 58 9.08 -1.27 14.18
C GLN A 58 9.30 0.17 13.72
N ASN A 59 10.01 0.29 12.60
CA ASN A 59 10.08 1.51 11.80
C ASN A 59 10.28 1.08 10.33
N ALA A 60 9.19 0.63 9.71
CA ALA A 60 9.23 -0.05 8.41
C ALA A 60 8.34 0.68 7.40
N SER A 61 8.87 0.92 6.19
CA SER A 61 8.20 1.71 5.16
C SER A 61 7.82 0.91 3.92
N LEU A 62 6.70 1.27 3.30
CA LEU A 62 6.36 0.95 1.92
C LEU A 62 6.45 2.23 1.09
N THR A 63 7.47 2.34 0.25
CA THR A 63 7.83 3.59 -0.43
C THR A 63 7.57 3.52 -1.93
N SER A 64 6.90 4.51 -2.51
CA SER A 64 6.62 4.55 -3.95
C SER A 64 7.85 4.89 -4.78
N GLN A 65 7.82 4.64 -6.09
CA GLN A 65 8.64 5.34 -7.07
C GLN A 65 8.20 6.81 -7.13
N PRO A 66 9.04 7.72 -7.66
CA PRO A 66 8.62 9.08 -7.96
C PRO A 66 7.36 9.12 -8.84
N LEU A 67 6.43 10.00 -8.48
CA LEU A 67 5.14 10.21 -9.12
C LEU A 67 5.03 11.67 -9.56
N SER A 68 4.91 11.91 -10.86
CA SER A 68 4.74 13.26 -11.39
C SER A 68 3.30 13.75 -11.21
N LEU A 69 3.10 14.90 -10.57
CA LEU A 69 1.80 15.60 -10.53
C LEU A 69 1.70 16.67 -11.63
N ARG A 70 2.66 16.73 -12.55
CA ARG A 70 2.63 17.62 -13.71
C ARG A 70 1.46 17.26 -14.62
N GLY A 71 0.79 18.30 -15.11
CA GLY A 71 -0.36 18.17 -15.99
C GLY A 71 -1.66 17.71 -15.31
N LEU A 72 -1.66 17.58 -13.98
CA LEU A 72 -2.88 17.38 -13.21
C LEU A 72 -3.28 18.69 -12.55
N SER A 73 -4.57 18.97 -12.56
CA SER A 73 -5.22 19.95 -11.70
C SER A 73 -6.07 19.23 -10.65
N GLN A 74 -6.17 19.84 -9.47
CA GLN A 74 -6.86 19.26 -8.31
C GLN A 74 -6.41 17.80 -8.01
N PRO A 75 -5.09 17.52 -7.92
CA PRO A 75 -4.63 16.16 -7.66
C PRO A 75 -5.13 15.67 -6.29
N ARG A 76 -5.72 14.47 -6.24
CA ARG A 76 -6.21 13.85 -5.00
C ARG A 76 -5.73 12.41 -4.89
N LEU A 77 -5.26 12.04 -3.70
CA LEU A 77 -4.87 10.67 -3.39
C LEU A 77 -6.01 9.97 -2.66
N LYS A 78 -6.49 8.84 -3.21
CA LYS A 78 -7.60 8.08 -2.64
C LYS A 78 -7.24 6.62 -2.45
N PHE A 79 -7.71 6.04 -1.34
CA PHE A 79 -7.58 4.60 -1.06
C PHE A 79 -8.57 4.17 0.03
N SER A 80 -8.84 2.87 0.10
CA SER A 80 -9.55 2.28 1.24
C SER A 80 -8.53 1.75 2.24
N SER A 81 -8.76 1.98 3.54
CA SER A 81 -7.87 1.53 4.61
C SER A 81 -8.61 0.80 5.74
N SER A 82 -7.95 -0.21 6.31
CA SER A 82 -8.36 -0.85 7.56
C SER A 82 -7.13 -1.15 8.40
N TYR A 83 -7.26 -1.04 9.71
CA TYR A 83 -6.13 -1.17 10.60
C TYR A 83 -6.56 -1.54 12.02
N GLY A 84 -5.65 -2.21 12.72
CA GLY A 84 -5.72 -2.44 14.15
C GLY A 84 -4.34 -2.19 14.71
N LEU A 85 -4.19 -1.04 15.36
CA LEU A 85 -2.98 -0.51 15.97
C LEU A 85 -3.25 -0.26 17.46
N GLU A 86 -2.21 -0.16 18.27
CA GLU A 86 -2.35 0.37 19.63
C GLU A 86 -2.72 1.84 19.58
N ASP A 87 -3.79 2.22 20.28
CA ASP A 87 -4.39 3.54 20.20
C ASP A 87 -3.50 4.59 20.88
N GLY A 88 -2.95 5.50 20.08
CA GLY A 88 -2.09 6.61 20.54
C GLY A 88 -0.61 6.26 20.75
N TYR A 89 -0.19 5.03 20.46
CA TYR A 89 1.19 4.56 20.64
C TYR A 89 1.78 4.04 19.33
N ASP A 90 0.99 3.24 18.60
CA ASP A 90 1.41 2.69 17.33
C ASP A 90 0.74 3.43 16.17
N HIS A 91 1.53 3.70 15.15
CA HIS A 91 1.14 4.58 14.07
C HIS A 91 1.48 4.00 12.70
N VAL A 92 0.63 4.26 11.72
CA VAL A 92 1.05 4.29 10.32
C VAL A 92 0.96 5.72 9.83
N TYR A 93 2.08 6.26 9.39
CA TYR A 93 2.13 7.59 8.77
C TYR A 93 2.08 7.43 7.25
N LEU A 94 1.15 8.13 6.61
CA LEU A 94 1.24 8.42 5.18
C LEU A 94 2.01 9.71 5.01
N GLU A 95 3.17 9.63 4.37
CA GLU A 95 4.10 10.72 4.21
C GLU A 95 4.37 11.00 2.73
N LEU A 96 4.71 12.26 2.43
CA LEU A 96 5.08 12.73 1.11
C LEU A 96 6.36 13.55 1.19
N LYS A 97 7.21 13.44 0.17
CA LYS A 97 8.27 14.41 -0.10
C LYS A 97 8.26 14.85 -1.56
N THR A 98 8.74 16.06 -1.81
CA THR A 98 9.12 16.53 -3.14
C THR A 98 10.55 16.08 -3.47
N GLU A 99 10.96 16.24 -4.72
CA GLU A 99 12.33 15.98 -5.15
C GLU A 99 13.33 16.79 -4.31
N GLY A 100 14.31 16.11 -3.71
CA GLY A 100 15.30 16.71 -2.80
C GLY A 100 14.76 17.17 -1.43
N GLY A 101 13.46 17.02 -1.16
CA GLY A 101 12.83 17.43 0.09
C GLY A 101 12.87 16.37 1.20
N SER A 102 12.53 16.80 2.42
CA SER A 102 12.29 15.91 3.56
C SER A 102 10.87 15.34 3.53
N TRP A 103 10.68 14.18 4.15
CA TRP A 103 9.36 13.58 4.37
C TRP A 103 8.49 14.46 5.26
N ARG A 104 7.24 14.64 4.86
CA ARG A 104 6.19 15.38 5.59
C ARG A 104 4.98 14.48 5.75
N GLU A 105 4.37 14.50 6.93
CA GLU A 105 3.15 13.76 7.18
C GLU A 105 1.97 14.37 6.41
N LEU A 106 1.22 13.53 5.70
CA LEU A 106 -0.08 13.86 5.13
C LEU A 106 -1.22 13.36 6.01
N LYS A 107 -1.01 12.22 6.70
CA LYS A 107 -1.99 11.59 7.57
C LYS A 107 -1.35 10.63 8.56
N ASP A 108 -1.79 10.69 9.81
CA ASP A 108 -1.55 9.70 10.85
C ASP A 108 -2.75 8.75 11.02
N PHE A 109 -2.46 7.46 11.18
CA PHE A 109 -3.41 6.40 11.51
C PHE A 109 -2.97 5.73 12.81
N THR A 110 -3.87 5.72 13.80
CA THR A 110 -3.71 4.97 15.06
C THR A 110 -5.07 4.40 15.50
N GLY A 111 -5.06 3.48 16.46
CA GLY A 111 -6.27 2.82 16.96
C GLY A 111 -6.85 1.78 15.99
N LYS A 112 -8.18 1.70 15.85
CA LYS A 112 -8.87 0.62 15.12
C LYS A 112 -9.86 1.13 14.07
N SER A 113 -9.81 0.55 12.87
CA SER A 113 -10.75 0.77 11.78
C SER A 113 -10.93 -0.50 10.94
N TRP A 114 -12.13 -1.09 10.96
CA TRP A 114 -12.37 -2.43 10.40
C TRP A 114 -13.13 -2.46 9.08
N LEU A 115 -13.80 -1.35 8.70
CA LEU A 115 -14.75 -1.30 7.58
C LEU A 115 -14.18 -0.70 6.28
N GLY A 116 -12.87 -0.75 6.05
CA GLY A 116 -12.28 -0.29 4.79
C GLY A 116 -12.63 1.17 4.49
N LYS A 117 -12.34 2.07 5.43
CA LYS A 117 -12.70 3.48 5.34
C LYS A 117 -11.96 4.13 4.18
N GLU A 118 -12.69 4.84 3.32
CA GLU A 118 -12.06 5.64 2.26
C GLU A 118 -11.31 6.83 2.87
N VAL A 119 -10.10 7.01 2.38
CA VAL A 119 -9.23 8.15 2.64
C VAL A 119 -9.13 8.93 1.34
N ASP A 120 -9.26 10.24 1.45
CA ASP A 120 -9.29 11.16 0.31
C ASP A 120 -8.54 12.45 0.69
N LEU A 121 -7.35 12.63 0.11
CA LEU A 121 -6.42 13.69 0.46
C LEU A 121 -6.21 14.63 -0.72
N ASP A 122 -6.37 15.93 -0.49
CA ASP A 122 -6.03 16.96 -1.46
C ASP A 122 -4.51 17.15 -1.52
N LEU A 123 -3.94 17.08 -2.73
CA LEU A 123 -2.53 17.31 -3.00
C LEU A 123 -2.29 18.59 -3.80
N LYS A 124 -3.28 19.51 -3.87
CA LYS A 124 -3.19 20.74 -4.65
C LYS A 124 -1.94 21.58 -4.37
N SER A 125 -1.42 21.58 -3.14
CA SER A 125 -0.18 22.29 -2.79
C SER A 125 1.08 21.71 -3.45
N TYR A 126 1.01 20.49 -3.99
CA TYR A 126 2.10 19.80 -4.70
C TYR A 126 1.84 19.74 -6.21
N GLN A 127 0.85 20.48 -6.72
CA GLN A 127 0.55 20.53 -8.14
C GLN A 127 1.78 20.97 -8.95
N GLY A 128 2.09 20.25 -10.03
CA GLY A 128 3.27 20.53 -10.87
C GLY A 128 4.58 19.91 -10.38
N GLU A 129 4.59 19.32 -9.18
CA GLU A 129 5.78 18.70 -8.60
C GLU A 129 5.93 17.23 -9.02
N VAL A 130 7.14 16.69 -8.80
CA VAL A 130 7.35 15.25 -8.69
C VAL A 130 7.43 14.91 -7.21
N VAL A 131 6.58 13.99 -6.78
CA VAL A 131 6.46 13.60 -5.37
C VAL A 131 6.81 12.13 -5.17
N GLN A 132 7.17 11.76 -3.94
CA GLN A 132 7.29 10.37 -3.53
C GLN A 132 6.43 10.17 -2.28
N LEU A 133 5.72 9.04 -2.22
CA LEU A 133 4.85 8.67 -1.09
C LEU A 133 5.50 7.54 -0.30
N ARG A 134 5.21 7.47 1.00
CA ARG A 134 5.43 6.24 1.78
C ARG A 134 4.35 6.04 2.84
N PHE A 135 4.06 4.78 3.12
CA PHE A 135 3.35 4.36 4.33
C PHE A 135 4.39 3.81 5.31
N ARG A 136 4.47 4.34 6.53
CA ARG A 136 5.48 3.94 7.51
C ARG A 136 4.83 3.48 8.80
N LEU A 137 4.99 2.20 9.11
CA LEU A 137 4.61 1.64 10.40
C LEU A 137 5.69 1.99 11.43
N HIS A 138 5.25 2.59 12.54
CA HIS A 138 6.07 2.85 13.72
C HIS A 138 5.36 2.25 14.93
N SER A 139 6.03 1.35 15.64
CA SER A 139 5.48 0.74 16.86
C SER A 139 6.41 0.88 18.05
N ASP A 140 5.81 0.91 19.25
CA ASP A 140 6.55 0.99 20.50
C ASP A 140 6.98 -0.40 21.00
N SER A 141 7.49 -0.48 22.22
CA SER A 141 8.07 -1.68 22.81
C SER A 141 7.06 -2.76 23.25
N SER A 142 5.76 -2.49 23.25
CA SER A 142 4.74 -3.37 23.82
C SER A 142 3.42 -3.28 23.07
N ASN A 143 2.55 -4.26 23.30
CA ASN A 143 1.27 -4.38 22.59
C ASN A 143 1.43 -4.41 21.05
N SER A 144 0.43 -4.93 20.38
CA SER A 144 0.40 -4.91 18.92
C SER A 144 -1.01 -5.16 18.45
N GLY A 145 -1.22 -5.07 17.14
CA GLY A 145 -2.50 -5.32 16.51
C GLY A 145 -2.31 -5.94 15.14
N SER A 146 -3.38 -5.97 14.36
CA SER A 146 -3.38 -6.58 13.02
C SER A 146 -2.62 -5.78 11.96
N GLY A 147 -2.08 -4.62 12.34
CA GLY A 147 -1.36 -3.70 11.46
C GLY A 147 -2.29 -2.94 10.54
N PHE A 148 -1.75 -2.48 9.42
CA PHE A 148 -2.42 -1.63 8.44
C PHE A 148 -2.58 -2.35 7.10
N LYS A 149 -3.72 -2.13 6.47
CA LYS A 149 -4.03 -2.65 5.14
C LYS A 149 -4.65 -1.55 4.32
N PHE A 150 -4.27 -1.48 3.05
CA PHE A 150 -4.95 -0.59 2.10
C PHE A 150 -5.15 -1.25 0.74
N SER A 151 -6.12 -0.72 0.01
CA SER A 151 -6.50 -1.15 -1.35
C SER A 151 -7.03 0.04 -2.13
N LYS A 152 -7.27 -0.15 -3.45
CA LYS A 152 -7.85 0.89 -4.33
C LYS A 152 -7.09 2.21 -4.31
N LEU A 153 -5.76 2.13 -4.15
CA LEU A 153 -4.92 3.32 -4.17
C LEU A 153 -4.90 3.89 -5.57
N ARG A 154 -5.29 5.15 -5.69
CA ARG A 154 -5.38 5.87 -6.95
C ARG A 154 -5.07 7.34 -6.74
N LEU A 155 -4.37 7.92 -7.72
CA LEU A 155 -4.20 9.35 -7.87
C LEU A 155 -5.18 9.83 -8.92
N GLU A 156 -6.12 10.69 -8.52
CA GLU A 156 -7.09 11.31 -9.40
C GLU A 156 -6.73 12.79 -9.64
N GLY A 157 -7.17 13.33 -10.76
CA GLY A 157 -7.06 14.76 -11.07
C GLY A 157 -7.77 15.08 -12.39
N VAL A 158 -7.59 16.30 -12.87
CA VAL A 158 -8.14 16.77 -14.15
C VAL A 158 -6.99 17.27 -15.04
N ASP A 159 -6.92 16.83 -16.28
CA ASP A 159 -5.88 17.28 -17.22
C ASP A 159 -6.15 18.71 -17.76
N PHE A 160 -5.25 19.19 -18.63
CA PHE A 160 -5.38 20.53 -19.23
C PHE A 160 -6.59 20.67 -20.18
N GLU A 161 -7.19 19.57 -20.63
CA GLU A 161 -8.40 19.56 -21.45
C GLU A 161 -9.68 19.47 -20.59
N GLY A 162 -9.55 19.45 -19.27
CA GLY A 162 -10.69 19.31 -18.37
C GLY A 162 -11.15 17.86 -18.20
N LYS A 163 -10.39 16.86 -18.67
CA LYS A 163 -10.78 15.45 -18.58
C LYS A 163 -10.30 14.82 -17.27
N PRO A 164 -11.11 13.98 -16.62
CA PRO A 164 -10.67 13.21 -15.46
C PRO A 164 -9.52 12.26 -15.80
N VAL A 165 -8.49 12.26 -14.97
CA VAL A 165 -7.36 11.33 -15.03
C VAL A 165 -7.31 10.53 -13.74
N SER A 166 -7.13 9.22 -13.85
CA SER A 166 -6.81 8.33 -12.72
C SER A 166 -5.53 7.58 -13.03
N ARG A 167 -4.64 7.47 -12.03
CA ARG A 167 -3.40 6.69 -12.09
C ARG A 167 -3.38 5.71 -10.92
N TRP A 168 -2.84 4.51 -11.18
CA TRP A 168 -2.88 3.30 -10.33
C TRP A 168 -4.25 2.65 -10.19
#